data_AF-A0A024SLX3-F1
#
_entry.id   AF-A0A024SLX3-F1
#
_cell.length_a   1.000
_cell.length_b   1.000
_cell.length_c   1.000
_cell.angle_alpha   90.00
_cell.angle_beta   90.00
_cell.angle_gamma   90.00
#
_symmetry.space_group_name_H-M   'P 1'
#
loop_
_entity.id
_entity.type
_entity.pdbx_description
1 polymer ?
#
loop_
_entity_poly.entity_id
_entity_poly.type
_entity_poly.pdbx_seq_one_letter_code
_entity_poly.pdbx_strand_id
1 'polypeptide(L)'
;MPLDYSKFVVGEPADESISFCSWKVVEAYPDQFIGKANRPRAKPYFDKILEDRVWDFFYLYNPEKPSEKPRVLVPTVQLEGFLKSINRALGTSLTIPGGANQDRFYLRFGQGDTPRPRYLQRSRDQKSLKIETFPDFQQADYDSFRNAHGAIQEDWLKNWQMLVPRPSFDKKKNADKRAAKRRLERERMLHNTQEFLHLAGKGKGADVVLVCMDVEAIEMPPNPVSEVGIAMLDVKDLNGVEAGPGGQNWWQLIQAHHLRTKEYSGLVNHRFVRGCPDYFDFGTSTFPQEYELSEAIMAILEPYISQNRHVVFVAHDTGSDIKYLASIGFDVLGLPGLVEELDTKEIHLAWKESDQGKSLASVLNDLCIHSKHLHNAGNDAVYTLRALLGVAIEQIREKSAKANGEEYRPALFDVKQETEVEDVNSGW
;
A
#
# COMPACT_ATOMS: atom_id res chain seq x y z
N MET A 1 -14.35 39.72 -15.28
CA MET A 1 -13.91 40.88 -14.47
C MET A 1 -13.77 40.43 -13.03
N PRO A 2 -12.77 40.89 -12.26
CA PRO A 2 -12.79 40.67 -10.82
C PRO A 2 -14.07 41.32 -10.25
N LEU A 3 -14.86 40.52 -9.54
CA LEU A 3 -16.07 41.00 -8.88
C LEU A 3 -15.69 42.06 -7.85
N ASP A 4 -16.30 43.23 -7.96
CA ASP A 4 -16.09 44.31 -7.00
C ASP A 4 -17.04 44.12 -5.82
N TYR A 5 -16.61 43.34 -4.84
CA TYR A 5 -17.39 43.07 -3.64
C TYR A 5 -17.59 44.31 -2.74
N SER A 6 -16.95 45.45 -3.05
CA SER A 6 -17.12 46.69 -2.28
C SER A 6 -18.54 47.26 -2.34
N LYS A 7 -19.33 46.83 -3.33
CA LYS A 7 -20.67 47.31 -3.60
C LYS A 7 -21.77 46.44 -2.99
N PHE A 8 -21.43 45.30 -2.41
CA PHE A 8 -22.42 44.39 -1.82
C PHE A 8 -23.00 44.98 -0.54
N VAL A 9 -24.30 44.77 -0.36
CA VAL A 9 -25.03 45.07 0.86
C VAL A 9 -25.11 43.83 1.74
N VAL A 10 -25.02 43.99 3.07
CA VAL A 10 -25.15 42.86 4.00
C VAL A 10 -26.48 42.14 3.78
N GLY A 11 -26.43 40.82 3.58
CA GLY A 11 -27.59 39.98 3.28
C GLY A 11 -27.93 39.83 1.80
N GLU A 12 -27.23 40.54 0.90
CA GLU A 12 -27.38 40.41 -0.54
C GLU A 12 -26.89 39.02 -1.02
N PRO A 13 -27.70 38.25 -1.76
CA PRO A 13 -27.30 36.94 -2.26
C PRO A 13 -26.22 37.06 -3.34
N ALA A 14 -25.23 36.17 -3.28
CA ALA A 14 -24.19 36.05 -4.29
C ALA A 14 -24.75 35.51 -5.62
N ASP A 15 -24.11 35.91 -6.71
CA ASP A 15 -24.37 35.35 -8.04
C ASP A 15 -24.03 33.84 -8.10
N GLU A 16 -24.83 33.07 -8.83
CA GLU A 16 -24.72 31.60 -8.96
C GLU A 16 -23.40 31.13 -9.59
N SER A 17 -22.74 32.00 -10.37
CA SER A 17 -21.46 31.68 -11.00
C SER A 17 -20.29 31.67 -10.01
N ILE A 18 -20.47 32.23 -8.81
CA ILE A 18 -19.41 32.35 -7.81
C ILE A 18 -19.21 31.01 -7.12
N SER A 19 -17.97 30.50 -7.22
CA SER A 19 -17.53 29.37 -6.42
C SER A 19 -17.06 29.82 -5.04
N PHE A 20 -17.43 29.04 -4.02
CA PHE A 20 -17.11 29.28 -2.63
C PHE A 20 -16.34 28.12 -2.00
N CYS A 21 -15.62 28.45 -0.94
CA CYS A 21 -15.10 27.47 0.02
C CYS A 21 -15.41 27.93 1.46
N SER A 22 -15.50 26.98 2.39
CA SER A 22 -15.74 27.32 3.80
C SER A 22 -14.51 27.96 4.42
N TRP A 23 -14.71 29.01 5.22
CA TRP A 23 -13.64 29.63 5.99
C TRP A 23 -12.95 28.63 6.92
N LYS A 24 -13.70 27.74 7.57
CA LYS A 24 -13.11 26.68 8.41
C LYS A 24 -12.23 25.72 7.61
N VAL A 25 -12.61 25.44 6.36
CA VAL A 25 -11.79 24.60 5.45
C VAL A 25 -10.52 25.34 5.03
N VAL A 26 -10.59 26.66 4.83
CA VAL A 26 -9.42 27.51 4.58
C VAL A 26 -8.48 27.51 5.80
N GLU A 27 -9.00 27.67 7.02
CA GLU A 27 -8.20 27.62 8.25
C GLU A 27 -7.52 26.26 8.46
N ALA A 28 -8.20 25.16 8.09
CA ALA A 28 -7.67 23.80 8.18
C ALA A 28 -6.73 23.42 7.01
N TYR A 29 -6.62 24.26 5.98
CA TYR A 29 -5.85 23.97 4.78
C TYR A 29 -4.39 23.58 5.02
N PRO A 30 -3.59 24.28 5.85
CA PRO A 30 -2.17 23.95 6.02
C PRO A 30 -1.96 22.55 6.61
N ASP A 31 -2.88 22.10 7.48
CA ASP A 31 -2.77 20.82 8.14
C ASP A 31 -3.30 19.67 7.28
N GLN A 32 -4.30 19.94 6.44
CA GLN A 32 -4.97 18.95 5.59
C GLN A 32 -4.32 18.77 4.21
N PHE A 33 -3.78 19.83 3.61
CA PHE A 33 -3.40 19.82 2.18
C PHE A 33 -1.96 20.24 1.90
N ILE A 34 -1.22 20.76 2.89
CA ILE A 34 0.21 21.06 2.72
C ILE A 34 1.08 19.90 3.22
N GLY A 35 1.94 19.41 2.34
CA GLY A 35 2.92 18.35 2.63
C GLY A 35 3.94 18.76 3.70
N LYS A 36 4.55 17.75 4.36
CA LYS A 36 5.46 17.94 5.51
C LYS A 36 6.62 18.90 5.22
N ALA A 37 7.14 18.92 4.00
CA ALA A 37 8.26 19.80 3.61
C ALA A 37 7.89 21.29 3.63
N ASN A 38 6.72 21.66 3.10
CA ASN A 38 6.31 23.06 2.95
C ASN A 38 5.47 23.59 4.13
N ARG A 39 4.87 22.69 4.91
CA ARG A 39 3.94 23.08 6.00
C ARG A 39 4.57 24.00 7.04
N PRO A 40 5.77 23.75 7.60
CA PRO A 40 6.35 24.63 8.62
C PRO A 40 6.59 26.06 8.10
N ARG A 41 6.88 26.20 6.80
CA ARG A 41 7.15 27.50 6.15
C ARG A 41 5.86 28.24 5.79
N ALA A 42 4.82 27.52 5.40
CA ALA A 42 3.54 28.10 4.98
C ALA A 42 2.60 28.41 6.16
N LYS A 43 2.63 27.63 7.25
CA LYS A 43 1.72 27.77 8.39
C LYS A 43 1.67 29.20 8.99
N PRO A 44 2.80 29.93 9.16
CA PRO A 44 2.76 31.30 9.68
C PRO A 44 1.91 32.28 8.85
N TYR A 45 1.78 32.05 7.53
CA TYR A 45 0.91 32.86 6.68
C TYR A 45 -0.57 32.57 6.96
N PHE A 46 -0.92 31.31 7.24
CA PHE A 46 -2.30 30.92 7.61
C PHE A 46 -2.66 31.39 9.02
N ASP A 47 -1.72 31.38 9.96
CA ASP A 47 -1.92 31.90 11.32
C ASP A 47 -2.22 33.42 11.31
N LYS A 48 -1.77 34.12 10.24
CA LYS A 48 -1.95 35.56 10.00
C LYS A 48 -2.77 35.84 8.73
N ILE A 49 -3.66 34.93 8.34
CA ILE A 49 -4.35 34.97 7.03
C ILE A 49 -5.14 36.26 6.77
N LEU A 50 -5.50 37.00 7.82
CA LEU A 50 -6.26 38.24 7.78
C LEU A 50 -5.39 39.52 7.87
N GLU A 51 -4.10 39.41 8.23
CA GLU A 51 -3.16 40.55 8.30
C GLU A 51 -2.74 40.97 6.88
N ASP A 52 -2.60 42.28 6.64
CA ASP A 52 -2.13 42.90 5.38
C ASP A 52 -2.96 42.54 4.14
N ARG A 53 -4.20 42.07 4.32
CA ARG A 53 -5.03 41.51 3.24
C ARG A 53 -6.51 41.89 3.40
N VAL A 54 -7.24 41.78 2.29
CA VAL A 54 -8.69 41.99 2.25
C VAL A 54 -9.39 40.67 1.98
N TRP A 55 -10.41 40.38 2.79
CA TRP A 55 -11.30 39.24 2.61
C TRP A 55 -12.75 39.71 2.60
N ASP A 56 -13.49 39.29 1.58
CA ASP A 56 -14.95 39.38 1.56
C ASP A 56 -15.54 38.06 2.05
N PHE A 57 -16.41 38.15 3.05
CA PHE A 57 -17.03 37.03 3.74
C PHE A 57 -18.52 36.94 3.40
N PHE A 58 -18.98 35.70 3.28
CA PHE A 58 -20.37 35.36 3.03
C PHE A 58 -20.86 34.39 4.10
N TYR A 59 -22.17 34.31 4.29
CA TYR A 59 -22.79 33.35 5.20
C TYR A 59 -23.87 32.54 4.48
N LEU A 60 -24.09 31.32 4.95
CA LEU A 60 -25.14 30.43 4.45
C LEU A 60 -25.77 29.66 5.61
N TYR A 61 -27.09 29.71 5.73
CA TYR A 61 -27.86 28.92 6.68
C TYR A 61 -28.20 27.54 6.11
N ASN A 62 -28.44 26.57 7.00
CA ASN A 62 -29.12 25.34 6.63
C ASN A 62 -30.63 25.60 6.58
N PRO A 63 -31.30 25.50 5.42
CA PRO A 63 -32.73 25.72 5.34
C PRO A 63 -33.51 24.73 6.22
N GLU A 64 -33.05 23.49 6.38
CA GLU A 64 -33.73 22.50 7.23
C GLU A 64 -33.51 22.71 8.73
N LYS A 65 -32.50 23.51 9.10
CA LYS A 65 -32.10 23.74 10.49
C LYS A 65 -31.76 25.21 10.73
N PRO A 66 -32.73 26.12 10.61
CA PRO A 66 -32.49 27.56 10.66
C PRO A 66 -32.00 28.06 12.04
N SER A 67 -32.17 27.26 13.09
CA SER A 67 -31.64 27.56 14.43
C SER A 67 -30.14 27.24 14.60
N GLU A 68 -29.53 26.47 13.68
CA GLU A 68 -28.09 26.23 13.69
C GLU A 68 -27.32 27.48 13.21
N LYS A 69 -26.11 27.68 13.74
CA LYS A 69 -25.25 28.79 13.29
C LYS A 69 -24.95 28.66 11.79
N PRO A 70 -25.03 29.75 11.01
CA PRO A 70 -24.69 29.72 9.60
C PRO A 70 -23.20 29.43 9.41
N ARG A 71 -22.85 28.91 8.22
CA ARG A 71 -21.47 28.67 7.83
C ARG A 71 -20.90 29.90 7.16
N VAL A 72 -19.66 30.22 7.53
CA VAL A 72 -18.90 31.33 6.92
C VAL A 72 -18.13 30.83 5.72
N LEU A 73 -18.22 31.57 4.63
CA LEU A 73 -17.71 31.26 3.30
C LEU A 73 -16.87 32.40 2.77
N VAL A 74 -15.96 32.08 1.87
CA VAL A 74 -15.20 33.05 1.08
C VAL A 74 -15.21 32.63 -0.39
N PRO A 75 -15.22 33.58 -1.34
CA PRO A 75 -15.05 33.26 -2.75
C PRO A 75 -13.74 32.49 -2.97
N THR A 76 -13.78 31.39 -3.74
CA THR A 76 -12.62 30.52 -3.98
C THR A 76 -11.42 31.30 -4.53
N VAL A 77 -11.69 32.29 -5.37
CA VAL A 77 -10.67 33.16 -5.98
C VAL A 77 -9.83 33.92 -4.95
N GLN A 78 -10.36 34.23 -3.76
CA GLN A 78 -9.59 34.88 -2.69
C GLN A 78 -8.58 33.90 -2.06
N LEU A 79 -8.94 32.62 -1.91
CA LEU A 79 -8.01 31.57 -1.49
C LEU A 79 -6.92 31.34 -2.53
N GLU A 80 -7.26 31.27 -3.82
CA GLU A 80 -6.27 31.13 -4.89
C GLU A 80 -5.28 32.29 -4.90
N GLY A 81 -5.77 33.53 -4.74
CA GLY A 81 -4.92 34.71 -4.60
C GLY A 81 -4.02 34.64 -3.38
N PHE A 82 -4.50 34.09 -2.26
CA PHE A 82 -3.71 33.82 -1.06
C PHE A 82 -2.59 32.82 -1.30
N LEU A 83 -2.91 31.65 -1.85
CA LEU A 83 -1.91 30.63 -2.16
C LEU A 83 -0.85 31.15 -3.14
N LYS A 84 -1.25 31.93 -4.15
CA LYS A 84 -0.32 32.60 -5.08
C LYS A 84 0.64 33.55 -4.36
N SER A 85 0.17 34.30 -3.37
CA SER A 85 1.04 35.20 -2.59
C SER A 85 2.06 34.44 -1.75
N ILE A 86 1.67 33.33 -1.13
CA ILE A 86 2.58 32.44 -0.39
C ILE A 86 3.62 31.84 -1.34
N ASN A 87 3.18 31.36 -2.50
CA ASN A 87 4.06 30.80 -3.52
C ASN A 87 5.14 31.78 -3.98
N ARG A 88 4.76 33.04 -4.19
CA ARG A 88 5.71 34.11 -4.54
C ARG A 88 6.71 34.37 -3.42
N ALA A 89 6.28 34.34 -2.17
CA ALA A 89 7.15 34.63 -1.03
C ALA A 89 8.09 33.45 -0.68
N LEU A 90 7.65 32.21 -0.87
CA LEU A 90 8.37 31.02 -0.42
C LEU A 90 9.02 30.20 -1.55
N GLY A 91 8.76 30.52 -2.82
CA GLY A 91 9.19 29.70 -3.95
C GLY A 91 8.49 28.33 -3.99
N THR A 92 7.24 28.26 -3.53
CA THR A 92 6.45 27.01 -3.48
C THR A 92 5.43 26.94 -4.62
N SER A 93 4.74 25.80 -4.75
CA SER A 93 3.65 25.58 -5.73
C SER A 93 2.38 25.07 -5.04
N LEU A 94 1.96 25.73 -3.96
CA LEU A 94 0.72 25.43 -3.26
C LEU A 94 -0.49 25.74 -4.16
N THR A 95 -1.40 24.78 -4.30
CA THR A 95 -2.61 24.89 -5.13
C THR A 95 -3.78 24.19 -4.43
N ILE A 96 -5.00 24.60 -4.76
CA ILE A 96 -6.19 23.83 -4.37
C ILE A 96 -6.01 22.39 -4.87
N PRO A 97 -6.16 21.37 -4.00
CA PRO A 97 -5.93 19.98 -4.38
C PRO A 97 -6.91 19.52 -5.46
N GLY A 98 -6.42 18.76 -6.43
CA GLY A 98 -7.25 18.13 -7.46
C GLY A 98 -8.03 16.90 -6.97
N GLY A 99 -8.77 16.28 -7.90
CA GLY A 99 -9.55 15.08 -7.65
C GLY A 99 -10.68 15.31 -6.64
N ALA A 100 -11.03 14.29 -5.86
CA ALA A 100 -12.16 14.34 -4.91
C ALA A 100 -12.04 15.41 -3.80
N ASN A 101 -10.90 16.08 -3.66
CA ASN A 101 -10.74 17.19 -2.71
C ASN A 101 -11.11 18.55 -3.32
N GLN A 102 -11.09 18.66 -4.65
CA GLN A 102 -11.34 19.90 -5.37
C GLN A 102 -12.76 20.43 -5.11
N ASP A 103 -13.75 19.54 -5.06
CA ASP A 103 -15.17 19.88 -4.88
C ASP A 103 -15.43 20.72 -3.62
N ARG A 104 -14.64 20.53 -2.57
CA ARG A 104 -14.78 21.29 -1.30
C ARG A 104 -14.39 22.76 -1.42
N PHE A 105 -13.65 23.09 -2.47
CA PHE A 105 -13.14 24.42 -2.71
C PHE A 105 -13.86 25.14 -3.84
N TYR A 106 -14.67 24.46 -4.65
CA TYR A 106 -15.40 25.04 -5.78
C TYR A 106 -16.91 24.85 -5.66
N LEU A 107 -17.45 25.06 -4.46
CA LEU A 107 -18.86 24.84 -4.19
C LEU A 107 -19.70 25.94 -4.83
N ARG A 108 -20.77 25.55 -5.52
CA ARG A 108 -21.76 26.46 -6.11
C ARG A 108 -23.13 26.21 -5.50
N PHE A 109 -23.92 27.26 -5.44
CA PHE A 109 -25.24 27.27 -4.83
C PHE A 109 -26.21 28.09 -5.69
N GLY A 110 -27.51 27.83 -5.58
CA GLY A 110 -28.54 28.56 -6.31
C GLY A 110 -29.20 27.80 -7.45
N GLN A 111 -28.73 26.59 -7.77
CA GLN A 111 -29.40 25.76 -8.77
C GLN A 111 -30.86 25.51 -8.37
N GLY A 112 -31.79 25.69 -9.30
CA GLY A 112 -33.22 25.52 -9.06
C GLY A 112 -33.77 26.44 -7.97
N ASP A 113 -33.29 27.68 -7.91
CA ASP A 113 -33.65 28.71 -6.93
C ASP A 113 -33.34 28.34 -5.47
N THR A 114 -32.47 27.34 -5.24
CA THR A 114 -32.05 26.99 -3.88
C THR A 114 -31.27 28.10 -3.17
N PRO A 115 -31.17 28.09 -1.83
CA PRO A 115 -30.49 29.14 -1.08
C PRO A 115 -29.03 29.34 -1.49
N ARG A 116 -28.61 30.60 -1.58
CA ARG A 116 -27.26 31.04 -1.97
C ARG A 116 -26.53 31.73 -0.83
N PRO A 117 -25.18 31.67 -0.78
CA PRO A 117 -24.38 32.48 0.13
C PRO A 117 -24.74 33.96 0.02
N ARG A 118 -24.91 34.63 1.16
CA ARG A 118 -25.22 36.06 1.24
C ARG A 118 -24.03 36.82 1.80
N TYR A 119 -23.79 38.03 1.30
CA TYR A 119 -22.67 38.84 1.76
C TYR A 119 -22.81 39.18 3.25
N LEU A 120 -21.71 38.97 3.99
CA LEU A 120 -21.65 39.20 5.43
C LEU A 120 -20.93 40.49 5.74
N GLN A 121 -19.64 40.56 5.37
CA GLN A 121 -18.77 41.70 5.67
C GLN A 121 -17.47 41.64 4.88
N ARG A 122 -16.81 42.79 4.78
CA ARG A 122 -15.43 42.91 4.32
C ARG A 122 -14.49 43.09 5.51
N SER A 123 -13.52 42.20 5.67
CA SER A 123 -12.42 42.35 6.61
C SER A 123 -11.22 42.95 5.90
N ARG A 124 -10.62 43.99 6.51
CA ARG A 124 -9.37 44.62 6.06
C ARG A 124 -8.39 44.59 7.21
N ASP A 125 -7.26 43.92 7.02
CA ASP A 125 -6.12 43.93 7.94
C ASP A 125 -6.51 43.75 9.41
N GLN A 126 -6.93 42.53 9.75
CA GLN A 126 -7.36 42.18 11.11
C GLN A 126 -6.52 41.02 11.67
N LYS A 127 -6.36 40.98 12.99
CA LYS A 127 -5.70 39.84 13.66
C LYS A 127 -6.58 38.59 13.75
N SER A 128 -7.91 38.77 13.79
CA SER A 128 -8.88 37.69 13.89
C SER A 128 -10.21 38.10 13.27
N LEU A 129 -10.96 37.14 12.75
CA LEU A 129 -12.28 37.38 12.17
C LEU A 129 -13.27 37.64 13.30
N LYS A 130 -13.79 38.87 13.37
CA LYS A 130 -14.86 39.24 14.30
C LYS A 130 -16.17 39.34 13.54
N ILE A 131 -17.16 38.55 13.95
CA ILE A 131 -18.53 38.62 13.43
C ILE A 131 -19.41 39.00 14.63
N GLU A 132 -19.94 40.22 14.61
CA GLU A 132 -20.75 40.75 15.72
C GLU A 132 -22.11 40.07 15.78
N THR A 133 -22.81 40.04 14.63
CA THR A 133 -24.12 39.40 14.47
C THR A 133 -24.25 38.85 13.05
N PHE A 134 -25.02 37.77 12.91
CA PHE A 134 -25.46 37.30 11.59
C PHE A 134 -26.83 37.89 11.30
N PRO A 135 -27.11 38.29 10.04
CA PRO A 135 -28.48 38.62 9.64
C PRO A 135 -29.42 37.43 9.84
N ASP A 136 -30.69 37.72 10.12
CA ASP A 136 -31.70 36.70 10.38
C ASP A 136 -31.92 35.77 9.16
N PHE A 137 -32.30 34.52 9.47
CA PHE A 137 -32.69 33.55 8.46
C PHE A 137 -33.91 34.03 7.65
N GLN A 138 -33.85 33.92 6.33
CA GLN A 138 -34.97 34.30 5.45
C GLN A 138 -35.87 33.11 5.18
N GLN A 139 -37.16 33.22 5.52
CA GLN A 139 -38.13 32.14 5.28
C GLN A 139 -38.21 31.71 3.81
N ALA A 140 -37.98 32.66 2.88
CA ALA A 140 -37.92 32.38 1.45
C ALA A 140 -36.82 31.36 1.08
N ASP A 141 -35.73 31.26 1.84
CA ASP A 141 -34.67 30.26 1.62
C ASP A 141 -35.19 28.85 1.96
N TYR A 142 -36.01 28.70 3.02
CA TYR A 142 -36.68 27.43 3.32
C TYR A 142 -37.67 27.05 2.21
N ASP A 143 -38.53 28.00 1.83
CA ASP A 143 -39.58 27.75 0.84
C ASP A 143 -38.98 27.35 -0.51
N SER A 144 -37.95 28.08 -0.96
CA SER A 144 -37.27 27.79 -2.23
C SER A 144 -36.53 26.45 -2.20
N PHE A 145 -35.88 26.11 -1.09
CA PHE A 145 -35.24 24.79 -0.91
C PHE A 145 -36.27 23.65 -0.96
N ARG A 146 -37.42 23.79 -0.28
CA ARG A 146 -38.46 22.76 -0.23
C ARG A 146 -39.20 22.57 -1.54
N ASN A 147 -39.33 23.63 -2.33
CA ASN A 147 -39.96 23.61 -3.64
C ASN A 147 -39.03 23.11 -4.75
N ALA A 148 -37.71 23.10 -4.53
CA ALA A 148 -36.75 22.59 -5.49
C ALA A 148 -36.92 21.08 -5.72
N HIS A 149 -36.50 20.60 -6.89
CA HIS A 149 -36.52 19.17 -7.22
C HIS A 149 -35.65 18.36 -6.25
N GLY A 150 -36.04 17.11 -5.92
CA GLY A 150 -35.34 16.28 -4.93
C GLY A 150 -33.83 16.11 -5.20
N ALA A 151 -33.44 15.88 -6.46
CA ALA A 151 -32.02 15.80 -6.83
C ALA A 151 -31.24 17.10 -6.57
N ILE A 152 -31.89 18.27 -6.67
CA ILE A 152 -31.28 19.58 -6.38
C ILE A 152 -31.12 19.76 -4.87
N GLN A 153 -32.11 19.31 -4.08
CA GLN A 153 -32.00 19.29 -2.60
C GLN A 153 -30.83 18.42 -2.15
N GLU A 154 -30.68 17.23 -2.72
CA GLU A 154 -29.57 16.31 -2.42
C GLU A 154 -28.20 16.91 -2.75
N ASP A 155 -28.04 17.55 -3.92
CA ASP A 155 -26.78 18.19 -4.30
C ASP A 155 -26.45 19.38 -3.39
N TRP A 156 -27.46 20.18 -3.04
CA TRP A 156 -27.29 21.28 -2.07
C TRP A 156 -26.85 20.75 -0.70
N LEU A 157 -27.47 19.67 -0.20
CA LEU A 157 -27.10 19.03 1.07
C LEU A 157 -25.69 18.42 1.01
N LYS A 158 -25.29 17.84 -0.13
CA LYS A 158 -23.92 17.36 -0.36
C LYS A 158 -22.92 18.52 -0.28
N ASN A 159 -23.20 19.63 -0.95
CA ASN A 159 -22.36 20.84 -0.86
C ASN A 159 -22.31 21.38 0.57
N TRP A 160 -23.44 21.40 1.28
CA TRP A 160 -23.50 21.73 2.70
C TRP A 160 -22.61 20.81 3.54
N GLN A 161 -22.63 19.49 3.36
CA GLN A 161 -21.74 18.58 4.09
C GLN A 161 -20.25 18.83 3.83
N MET A 162 -19.90 19.33 2.64
CA MET A 162 -18.51 19.67 2.30
C MET A 162 -17.98 20.95 2.97
N LEU A 163 -18.87 21.82 3.47
CA LEU A 163 -18.52 23.07 4.14
C LEU A 163 -17.94 22.92 5.57
N VAL A 164 -17.62 21.70 6.02
CA VAL A 164 -16.87 21.45 7.26
C VAL A 164 -15.52 20.83 6.93
N PRO A 165 -14.46 21.15 7.70
CA PRO A 165 -13.19 20.45 7.59
C PRO A 165 -13.39 18.95 7.74
N ARG A 166 -12.58 18.14 7.04
CA ARG A 166 -12.56 16.71 7.33
C ARG A 166 -12.25 16.51 8.83
N PRO A 167 -12.91 15.58 9.52
CA PRO A 167 -12.47 15.17 10.84
C PRO A 167 -10.99 14.84 10.78
N SER A 168 -10.23 15.25 11.81
CA SER A 168 -8.88 14.71 12.00
C SER A 168 -9.01 13.21 12.24
N PHE A 169 -8.87 12.41 11.18
CA PHE A 169 -8.87 10.96 11.30
C PHE A 169 -7.66 10.57 12.15
N ASP A 170 -7.92 9.92 13.29
CA ASP A 170 -6.88 9.45 14.19
C ASP A 170 -6.01 8.44 13.43
N LYS A 171 -4.86 8.92 12.95
CA LYS A 171 -3.92 8.13 12.15
C LYS A 171 -3.45 6.90 12.92
N LYS A 172 -3.41 6.99 14.26
CA LYS A 172 -2.98 5.90 15.15
C LYS A 172 -3.99 4.76 15.14
N LYS A 173 -5.27 5.05 15.39
CA LYS A 173 -6.34 4.02 15.38
C LYS A 173 -6.44 3.28 14.04
N ASN A 174 -6.21 3.97 12.93
CA ASN A 174 -6.18 3.34 11.60
C ASN A 174 -4.86 2.61 11.29
N ALA A 175 -3.74 3.03 11.88
CA ALA A 175 -2.49 2.28 11.80
C ALA A 175 -2.61 0.97 12.59
N ASP A 176 -3.16 1.03 13.81
CA ASP A 176 -3.39 -0.15 14.67
C ASP A 176 -4.35 -1.14 14.00
N LYS A 177 -5.45 -0.65 13.41
CA LYS A 177 -6.39 -1.51 12.66
C LYS A 177 -5.72 -2.17 11.44
N ARG A 178 -4.83 -1.46 10.75
CA ARG A 178 -4.08 -2.01 9.60
C ARG A 178 -3.04 -3.02 10.05
N ALA A 179 -2.33 -2.75 11.14
CA ALA A 179 -1.36 -3.68 11.74
C ALA A 179 -2.06 -4.97 12.20
N ALA A 180 -3.21 -4.87 12.89
CA ALA A 180 -4.00 -6.02 13.29
C ALA A 180 -4.50 -6.84 12.08
N LYS A 181 -4.94 -6.18 11.01
CA LYS A 181 -5.34 -6.87 9.77
C LYS A 181 -4.16 -7.62 9.14
N ARG A 182 -2.98 -6.99 9.06
CA ARG A 182 -1.76 -7.64 8.53
C ARG A 182 -1.35 -8.83 9.38
N ARG A 183 -1.38 -8.72 10.70
CA ARG A 183 -1.11 -9.84 11.61
C ARG A 183 -2.04 -11.03 11.35
N LEU A 184 -3.34 -10.79 11.25
CA LEU A 184 -4.32 -11.84 10.95
C LEU A 184 -4.08 -12.49 9.57
N GLU A 185 -3.67 -11.69 8.58
CA GLU A 185 -3.33 -12.16 7.25
C GLU A 185 -2.08 -13.05 7.24
N ARG A 186 -1.03 -12.68 7.98
CA ARG A 186 0.17 -13.51 8.19
C ARG A 186 -0.15 -14.84 8.86
N GLU A 187 -0.97 -14.80 9.93
CA GLU A 187 -1.42 -15.98 10.65
C GLU A 187 -2.25 -16.92 9.75
N ARG A 188 -3.13 -16.36 8.91
CA ARG A 188 -3.89 -17.11 7.89
C ARG A 188 -2.96 -17.78 6.88
N MET A 189 -1.96 -17.06 6.37
CA MET A 189 -1.03 -17.57 5.37
C MET A 189 -0.18 -18.73 5.88
N LEU A 190 0.30 -18.63 7.14
CA LEU A 190 0.99 -19.74 7.81
C LEU A 190 0.06 -20.95 8.01
N HIS A 191 -1.18 -20.72 8.43
CA HIS A 191 -2.17 -21.79 8.56
C HIS A 191 -2.46 -22.47 7.21
N ASN A 192 -2.68 -21.71 6.15
CA ASN A 192 -2.91 -22.25 4.80
C ASN A 192 -1.69 -23.05 4.31
N THR A 193 -0.47 -22.59 4.60
CA THR A 193 0.75 -23.36 4.31
C THR A 193 0.73 -24.71 5.02
N GLN A 194 0.34 -24.76 6.29
CA GLN A 194 0.23 -26.01 7.06
C GLN A 194 -0.87 -26.93 6.52
N GLU A 195 -1.98 -26.39 6.04
CA GLU A 195 -3.06 -27.14 5.37
C GLU A 195 -2.59 -27.70 4.02
N PHE A 196 -1.91 -26.90 3.19
CA PHE A 196 -1.36 -27.35 1.91
C PHE A 196 -0.33 -28.47 2.10
N LEU A 197 0.50 -28.40 3.14
CA LEU A 197 1.49 -29.43 3.46
C LEU A 197 0.92 -30.64 4.22
N HIS A 198 -0.41 -30.70 4.40
CA HIS A 198 -1.12 -31.75 5.13
C HIS A 198 -0.63 -31.93 6.59
N LEU A 199 -0.10 -30.87 7.19
CA LEU A 199 0.41 -30.85 8.57
C LEU A 199 -0.69 -30.56 9.60
N ALA A 200 -1.76 -29.89 9.21
CA ALA A 200 -2.94 -29.64 10.03
C ALA A 200 -3.98 -30.78 9.81
N GLY A 201 -4.24 -31.57 10.85
CA GLY A 201 -4.78 -32.93 10.73
C GLY A 201 -6.14 -33.15 10.02
N LYS A 202 -6.37 -34.40 9.60
CA LYS A 202 -7.62 -35.05 9.07
C LYS A 202 -8.41 -34.34 7.95
N GLY A 203 -7.97 -33.21 7.43
CA GLY A 203 -8.45 -32.69 6.15
C GLY A 203 -7.79 -33.43 4.98
N LYS A 204 -8.54 -33.71 3.90
CA LYS A 204 -7.91 -33.88 2.57
C LYS A 204 -7.49 -32.48 2.14
N GLY A 205 -6.30 -32.03 2.55
CA GLY A 205 -5.73 -30.78 2.06
C GLY A 205 -5.74 -30.77 0.53
N ALA A 206 -5.94 -29.62 -0.09
CA ALA A 206 -5.95 -29.54 -1.54
C ALA A 206 -4.59 -29.98 -2.10
N ASP A 207 -4.60 -30.85 -3.10
CA ASP A 207 -3.38 -31.28 -3.79
C ASP A 207 -2.85 -30.14 -4.68
N VAL A 208 -2.01 -29.27 -4.10
CA VAL A 208 -1.42 -28.12 -4.78
C VAL A 208 0.01 -28.39 -5.26
N VAL A 209 0.47 -27.55 -6.19
CA VAL A 209 1.89 -27.44 -6.57
C VAL A 209 2.37 -26.10 -6.04
N LEU A 210 3.36 -26.14 -5.15
CA LEU A 210 4.03 -24.93 -4.70
C LEU A 210 5.03 -24.54 -5.78
N VAL A 211 4.89 -23.34 -6.32
CA VAL A 211 5.79 -22.78 -7.34
C VAL A 211 6.41 -21.52 -6.76
N CYS A 212 7.66 -21.65 -6.34
CA CYS A 212 8.45 -20.54 -5.86
C CYS A 212 9.23 -19.90 -6.99
N MET A 213 9.22 -18.57 -7.05
CA MET A 213 10.09 -17.83 -7.96
C MET A 213 10.83 -16.74 -7.19
N ASP A 214 12.08 -16.55 -7.58
CA ASP A 214 12.93 -15.45 -7.13
C ASP A 214 13.55 -14.80 -8.37
N VAL A 215 13.64 -13.47 -8.37
CA VAL A 215 14.14 -12.71 -9.53
C VAL A 215 15.30 -11.80 -9.13
N GLU A 216 16.44 -12.00 -9.80
CA GLU A 216 17.55 -11.06 -9.76
C GLU A 216 17.47 -10.10 -10.95
N ALA A 217 17.74 -8.83 -10.68
CA ALA A 217 17.80 -7.78 -11.68
C ALA A 217 19.14 -7.07 -11.60
N ILE A 218 19.62 -6.56 -12.73
CA ILE A 218 20.85 -5.77 -12.76
C ILE A 218 20.66 -4.51 -11.90
N GLU A 219 21.63 -4.19 -11.05
CA GLU A 219 21.53 -3.09 -10.07
C GLU A 219 21.35 -1.70 -10.71
N MET A 220 21.78 -1.54 -11.96
CA MET A 220 21.75 -0.27 -12.67
C MET A 220 20.46 -0.11 -13.50
N PRO A 221 19.84 1.09 -13.49
CA PRO A 221 18.69 1.39 -14.35
C PRO A 221 18.98 1.05 -15.82
N PRO A 222 18.05 0.41 -16.55
CA PRO A 222 16.63 0.25 -16.21
C PRO A 222 16.29 -0.95 -15.32
N ASN A 223 17.29 -1.59 -14.70
CA ASN A 223 17.14 -2.78 -13.86
C ASN A 223 16.52 -3.97 -14.62
N PRO A 224 17.08 -4.36 -15.77
CA PRO A 224 16.60 -5.53 -16.50
C PRO A 224 16.74 -6.81 -15.66
N VAL A 225 15.81 -7.74 -15.84
CA VAL A 225 15.85 -9.06 -15.20
C VAL A 225 17.04 -9.85 -15.73
N SER A 226 17.97 -10.19 -14.84
CA SER A 226 19.17 -10.97 -15.19
C SER A 226 18.96 -12.46 -14.97
N GLU A 227 18.19 -12.84 -13.94
CA GLU A 227 18.00 -14.25 -13.57
C GLU A 227 16.59 -14.48 -13.04
N VAL A 228 16.03 -15.65 -13.33
CA VAL A 228 14.79 -16.16 -12.74
C VAL A 228 15.09 -17.54 -12.17
N GLY A 229 14.93 -17.67 -10.86
CA GLY A 229 14.94 -18.93 -10.16
C GLY A 229 13.53 -19.48 -10.04
N ILE A 230 13.38 -20.78 -10.23
CA ILE A 230 12.10 -21.47 -10.07
C ILE A 230 12.34 -22.72 -9.25
N ALA A 231 11.63 -22.87 -8.14
CA ALA A 231 11.63 -24.08 -7.34
C ALA A 231 10.20 -24.59 -7.21
N MET A 232 9.97 -25.88 -7.45
CA MET A 232 8.65 -26.48 -7.47
C MET A 232 8.57 -27.68 -6.54
N LEU A 233 7.44 -27.82 -5.85
CA LEU A 233 7.13 -28.98 -5.02
C LEU A 233 5.67 -29.37 -5.25
N ASP A 234 5.42 -30.54 -5.85
CA ASP A 234 4.08 -31.13 -5.88
C ASP A 234 3.81 -31.75 -4.51
N VAL A 235 2.81 -31.23 -3.80
CA VAL A 235 2.44 -31.73 -2.47
C VAL A 235 2.06 -33.22 -2.52
N LYS A 236 1.60 -33.74 -3.67
CA LYS A 236 1.32 -35.17 -3.81
C LYS A 236 2.53 -36.05 -3.57
N ASP A 237 3.73 -35.56 -3.87
CA ASP A 237 4.98 -36.30 -3.70
C ASP A 237 5.39 -36.43 -2.22
N LEU A 238 4.76 -35.64 -1.34
CA LEU A 238 4.94 -35.74 0.11
C LEU A 238 4.19 -36.95 0.71
N ASN A 239 3.21 -37.51 -0.02
CA ASN A 239 2.37 -38.58 0.50
C ASN A 239 3.19 -39.82 0.88
N GLY A 240 3.16 -40.18 2.16
CA GLY A 240 3.90 -41.33 2.70
C GLY A 240 5.37 -41.05 2.99
N VAL A 241 5.85 -39.81 2.79
CA VAL A 241 7.20 -39.38 3.13
C VAL A 241 7.13 -38.53 4.41
N GLU A 242 7.73 -39.00 5.49
CA GLU A 242 7.85 -38.19 6.71
C GLU A 242 8.74 -36.97 6.46
N ALA A 243 8.35 -35.80 6.98
CA ALA A 243 9.08 -34.54 6.77
C ALA A 243 10.54 -34.56 7.24
N GLY A 244 10.83 -35.34 8.29
CA GLY A 244 12.11 -35.27 8.99
C GLY A 244 12.34 -33.93 9.71
N PRO A 245 13.52 -33.76 10.35
CA PRO A 245 13.89 -32.50 11.01
C PRO A 245 13.81 -31.31 10.04
N GLY A 246 13.03 -30.28 10.38
CA GLY A 246 12.90 -29.06 9.56
C GLY A 246 12.43 -29.26 8.11
N GLY A 247 11.84 -30.43 7.78
CA GLY A 247 11.41 -30.75 6.40
C GLY A 247 12.51 -31.34 5.51
N GLN A 248 13.67 -31.72 6.06
CA GLN A 248 14.83 -32.20 5.30
C GLN A 248 14.53 -33.32 4.32
N ASN A 249 13.69 -34.29 4.68
CA ASN A 249 13.36 -35.42 3.81
C ASN A 249 12.56 -34.98 2.58
N TRP A 250 11.88 -33.84 2.64
CA TRP A 250 11.12 -33.29 1.54
C TRP A 250 11.97 -32.40 0.60
N TRP A 251 13.16 -31.97 1.03
CA TRP A 251 14.03 -31.11 0.21
C TRP A 251 14.46 -31.77 -1.10
N GLN A 252 14.62 -33.09 -1.10
CA GLN A 252 14.98 -33.88 -2.29
C GLN A 252 13.84 -33.97 -3.33
N LEU A 253 12.61 -33.60 -2.94
CA LEU A 253 11.44 -33.60 -3.81
C LEU A 253 11.25 -32.24 -4.52
N ILE A 254 12.07 -31.24 -4.17
CA ILE A 254 12.05 -29.93 -4.80
C ILE A 254 12.74 -30.02 -6.17
N GLN A 255 12.02 -29.66 -7.22
CA GLN A 255 12.57 -29.49 -8.56
C GLN A 255 13.02 -28.04 -8.73
N ALA A 256 14.22 -27.82 -9.25
CA ALA A 256 14.82 -26.50 -9.36
C ALA A 256 15.23 -26.18 -10.80
N HIS A 257 14.97 -24.95 -11.21
CA HIS A 257 15.39 -24.39 -12.49
C HIS A 257 16.02 -23.03 -12.26
N HIS A 258 17.00 -22.72 -13.10
CA HIS A 258 17.67 -21.43 -13.09
C HIS A 258 17.80 -20.93 -14.53
N LEU A 259 17.10 -19.82 -14.82
CA LEU A 259 17.09 -19.16 -16.11
C LEU A 259 17.96 -17.91 -15.99
N ARG A 260 19.00 -17.79 -16.79
CA ARG A 260 19.83 -16.58 -16.88
C ARG A 260 19.56 -15.90 -18.20
N THR A 261 19.16 -14.63 -18.18
CA THR A 261 18.89 -13.86 -19.38
C THR A 261 20.17 -13.75 -20.21
N LYS A 262 20.16 -14.31 -21.42
CA LYS A 262 21.36 -14.47 -22.26
C LYS A 262 22.07 -13.16 -22.57
N GLU A 263 21.32 -12.08 -22.75
CA GLU A 263 21.81 -10.75 -23.02
C GLU A 263 22.64 -10.17 -21.85
N TYR A 264 22.35 -10.61 -20.62
CA TYR A 264 22.94 -10.09 -19.39
C TYR A 264 23.82 -11.11 -18.67
N SER A 265 24.00 -12.32 -19.22
CA SER A 265 24.73 -13.41 -18.56
C SER A 265 26.22 -13.14 -18.32
N GLY A 266 26.79 -12.11 -18.96
CA GLY A 266 28.15 -11.64 -18.69
C GLY A 266 28.25 -10.61 -17.56
N LEU A 267 27.13 -10.17 -16.98
CA LEU A 267 27.06 -9.18 -15.92
C LEU A 267 26.91 -9.86 -14.56
N VAL A 268 27.51 -9.26 -13.53
CA VAL A 268 27.42 -9.71 -12.14
C VAL A 268 27.20 -8.49 -11.24
N ASN A 269 26.21 -8.57 -10.36
CA ASN A 269 25.94 -7.53 -9.37
C ASN A 269 27.03 -7.51 -8.28
N HIS A 270 27.49 -6.33 -7.92
CA HIS A 270 28.56 -6.14 -6.92
C HIS A 270 28.41 -4.89 -6.05
N ARG A 271 27.58 -3.92 -6.44
CA ARG A 271 27.57 -2.58 -5.81
C ARG A 271 26.79 -2.55 -4.51
N PHE A 272 25.66 -3.22 -4.47
CA PHE A 272 24.76 -3.28 -3.31
C PHE A 272 24.65 -4.71 -2.78
N VAL A 273 24.68 -5.68 -3.70
CA VAL A 273 24.60 -7.10 -3.45
C VAL A 273 25.68 -7.78 -4.29
N ARG A 274 26.36 -8.77 -3.72
CA ARG A 274 27.30 -9.59 -4.48
C ARG A 274 26.55 -10.80 -5.03
N GLY A 275 26.31 -10.81 -6.34
CA GLY A 275 25.66 -11.92 -7.02
C GLY A 275 26.55 -13.15 -7.15
N CYS A 276 25.93 -14.33 -7.23
CA CYS A 276 26.57 -15.63 -7.45
C CYS A 276 25.98 -16.37 -8.69
N PRO A 277 25.85 -15.71 -9.86
CA PRO A 277 25.02 -16.23 -10.95
C PRO A 277 25.55 -17.52 -11.61
N ASP A 278 26.85 -17.79 -11.44
CA ASP A 278 27.50 -18.99 -11.99
C ASP A 278 27.40 -20.22 -11.08
N TYR A 279 26.91 -20.07 -9.83
CA TYR A 279 26.90 -21.10 -8.80
C TYR A 279 25.50 -21.65 -8.51
N PHE A 280 24.83 -22.20 -9.52
CA PHE A 280 23.55 -22.88 -9.29
C PHE A 280 23.79 -24.28 -8.70
N ASP A 281 23.48 -24.46 -7.41
CA ASP A 281 23.80 -25.68 -6.66
C ASP A 281 22.82 -26.84 -6.92
N PHE A 282 21.65 -26.54 -7.49
CA PHE A 282 20.55 -27.50 -7.63
C PHE A 282 20.32 -27.97 -9.08
N GLY A 283 21.27 -27.72 -9.98
CA GLY A 283 21.18 -28.17 -11.36
C GLY A 283 22.12 -27.46 -12.32
N THR A 284 21.63 -27.13 -13.50
CA THR A 284 22.39 -26.41 -14.52
C THR A 284 21.59 -25.22 -15.03
N SER A 285 22.21 -24.04 -15.04
CA SER A 285 21.61 -22.83 -15.57
C SER A 285 21.33 -22.95 -17.06
N THR A 286 20.20 -22.41 -17.51
CA THR A 286 19.88 -22.26 -18.94
C THR A 286 19.89 -20.79 -19.33
N PHE A 287 20.02 -20.50 -20.62
CA PHE A 287 20.27 -19.15 -21.13
C PHE A 287 19.26 -18.73 -22.22
N PRO A 288 17.97 -18.58 -21.88
CA PRO A 288 16.98 -18.02 -22.80
C PRO A 288 17.29 -16.54 -23.10
N GLN A 289 16.88 -16.07 -24.28
CA GLN A 289 16.86 -14.63 -24.57
C GLN A 289 15.75 -13.94 -23.76
N GLU A 290 15.88 -12.63 -23.52
CA GLU A 290 14.93 -11.86 -22.72
C GLU A 290 13.47 -12.03 -23.20
N TYR A 291 13.26 -12.04 -24.52
CA TYR A 291 11.92 -12.23 -25.11
C TYR A 291 11.38 -13.66 -24.98
N GLU A 292 12.24 -14.64 -24.67
CA GLU A 292 11.89 -16.06 -24.51
C GLU A 292 11.57 -16.40 -23.04
N LEU A 293 11.88 -15.50 -22.08
CA LEU A 293 11.77 -15.81 -20.65
C LEU A 293 10.36 -16.23 -20.25
N SER A 294 9.33 -15.48 -20.66
CA SER A 294 7.93 -15.81 -20.32
C SER A 294 7.53 -17.19 -20.86
N GLU A 295 7.93 -17.52 -22.10
CA GLU A 295 7.68 -18.84 -22.71
C GLU A 295 8.47 -19.95 -22.00
N ALA A 296 9.73 -19.71 -21.63
CA ALA A 296 10.56 -20.65 -20.90
C ALA A 296 9.99 -20.97 -19.51
N ILE A 297 9.48 -19.97 -18.80
CA ILE A 297 8.80 -20.17 -17.52
C ILE A 297 7.53 -21.01 -17.73
N MET A 298 6.69 -20.67 -18.72
CA MET A 298 5.48 -21.44 -19.03
C MET A 298 5.78 -22.88 -19.40
N ALA A 299 6.84 -23.15 -20.16
CA ALA A 299 7.25 -24.50 -20.51
C ALA A 299 7.65 -25.35 -19.29
N ILE A 300 8.25 -24.73 -18.26
CA ILE A 300 8.57 -25.40 -16.98
C ILE A 300 7.29 -25.75 -16.21
N LEU A 301 6.29 -24.85 -16.23
CA LEU A 301 5.03 -25.05 -15.53
C LEU A 301 4.01 -25.92 -16.28
N GLU A 302 4.21 -26.13 -17.58
CA GLU A 302 3.28 -26.82 -18.46
C GLU A 302 2.83 -28.21 -17.98
N PRO A 303 3.70 -29.06 -17.38
CA PRO A 303 3.26 -30.35 -16.83
C PRO A 303 2.14 -30.23 -15.79
N TYR A 304 2.10 -29.13 -15.03
CA TYR A 304 1.10 -28.88 -14.00
C TYR A 304 -0.12 -28.12 -14.55
N ILE A 305 0.11 -27.17 -15.46
CA ILE A 305 -0.94 -26.38 -16.11
C ILE A 305 -1.83 -27.27 -16.99
N SER A 306 -1.23 -28.12 -17.83
CA SER A 306 -1.96 -29.05 -18.70
C SER A 306 -2.82 -30.06 -17.93
N GLN A 307 -2.41 -30.39 -16.70
CA GLN A 307 -3.16 -31.25 -15.78
C GLN A 307 -4.20 -30.48 -14.94
N ASN A 308 -4.35 -29.18 -15.17
CA ASN A 308 -5.23 -28.29 -14.41
C ASN A 308 -5.01 -28.40 -12.90
N ARG A 309 -3.73 -28.48 -12.48
CA ARG A 309 -3.36 -28.53 -11.06
C ARG A 309 -3.60 -27.16 -10.42
N HIS A 310 -3.95 -27.17 -9.14
CA HIS A 310 -3.95 -25.96 -8.34
C HIS A 310 -2.50 -25.55 -8.05
N VAL A 311 -2.17 -24.29 -8.32
CA VAL A 311 -0.84 -23.71 -8.14
C VAL A 311 -0.88 -22.70 -7.01
N VAL A 312 0.11 -22.75 -6.14
CA VAL A 312 0.33 -21.75 -5.10
C VAL A 312 1.65 -21.05 -5.42
N PHE A 313 1.59 -19.75 -5.64
CA PHE A 313 2.77 -18.95 -5.90
C PHE A 313 3.50 -18.65 -4.58
N VAL A 314 4.82 -18.82 -4.56
CA VAL A 314 5.65 -18.59 -3.37
C VAL A 314 6.78 -17.62 -3.71
N ALA A 315 7.08 -16.70 -2.81
CA ALA A 315 8.26 -15.84 -2.92
C ALA A 315 8.68 -15.31 -1.54
N HIS A 316 9.80 -14.60 -1.49
CA HIS A 316 10.27 -13.89 -0.30
C HIS A 316 10.16 -12.37 -0.53
N ASP A 317 8.99 -11.79 -0.24
CA ASP A 317 8.52 -10.49 -0.76
C ASP A 317 7.86 -10.58 -2.16
N THR A 318 6.73 -11.31 -2.22
CA THR A 318 5.92 -11.58 -3.43
C THR A 318 5.68 -10.35 -4.31
N GLY A 319 5.42 -9.20 -3.70
CA GLY A 319 5.13 -7.96 -4.42
C GLY A 319 6.32 -7.37 -5.18
N SER A 320 7.56 -7.79 -4.88
CA SER A 320 8.76 -7.44 -5.65
C SER A 320 8.87 -8.33 -6.88
N ASP A 321 8.85 -9.66 -6.69
CA ASP A 321 9.04 -10.64 -7.76
C ASP A 321 7.94 -10.55 -8.82
N ILE A 322 6.67 -10.39 -8.42
CA ILE A 322 5.55 -10.23 -9.37
C ILE A 322 5.77 -9.03 -10.30
N LYS A 323 6.38 -7.93 -9.82
CA LYS A 323 6.64 -6.75 -10.67
C LYS A 323 7.73 -7.01 -11.69
N TYR A 324 8.79 -7.72 -11.31
CA TYR A 324 9.87 -8.07 -12.24
C TYR A 324 9.42 -9.14 -13.24
N LEU A 325 8.66 -10.13 -12.80
CA LEU A 325 8.05 -11.12 -13.71
C LEU A 325 7.09 -10.43 -14.71
N ALA A 326 6.30 -9.46 -14.26
CA ALA A 326 5.43 -8.69 -15.15
C ALA A 326 6.22 -7.85 -16.16
N SER A 327 7.42 -7.35 -15.83
CA SER A 327 8.23 -6.54 -16.75
C SER A 327 8.80 -7.34 -17.92
N ILE A 328 8.99 -8.66 -17.75
CA ILE A 328 9.36 -9.60 -18.80
C ILE A 328 8.14 -10.27 -19.46
N GLY A 329 6.92 -9.79 -19.18
CA GLY A 329 5.70 -10.28 -19.81
C GLY A 329 5.15 -11.59 -19.22
N PHE A 330 5.50 -11.92 -17.97
CA PHE A 330 4.92 -13.06 -17.24
C PHE A 330 3.93 -12.56 -16.18
N ASP A 331 2.63 -12.78 -16.40
CA ASP A 331 1.56 -12.40 -15.47
C ASP A 331 1.28 -13.53 -14.47
N VAL A 332 1.89 -13.44 -13.29
CA VAL A 332 1.68 -14.41 -12.19
C VAL A 332 0.21 -14.48 -11.80
N LEU A 333 -0.49 -13.35 -11.72
CA LEU A 333 -1.90 -13.29 -11.27
C LEU A 333 -2.87 -13.88 -12.30
N GLY A 334 -2.43 -13.95 -13.56
CA GLY A 334 -3.12 -14.61 -14.67
C GLY A 334 -2.79 -16.09 -14.83
N LEU A 335 -1.93 -16.67 -13.98
CA LEU A 335 -1.49 -18.06 -14.11
C LEU A 335 -2.69 -19.04 -13.97
N PRO A 336 -2.89 -19.97 -14.92
CA PRO A 336 -3.95 -20.97 -14.81
C PRO A 336 -3.81 -21.81 -13.55
N GLY A 337 -4.91 -21.96 -12.81
CA GLY A 337 -4.94 -22.77 -11.60
C GLY A 337 -4.33 -22.09 -10.36
N LEU A 338 -3.89 -20.82 -10.43
CA LEU A 338 -3.45 -20.08 -9.24
C LEU A 338 -4.58 -20.01 -8.20
N VAL A 339 -4.31 -20.51 -6.99
CA VAL A 339 -5.28 -20.49 -5.88
C VAL A 339 -4.89 -19.53 -4.76
N GLU A 340 -3.59 -19.30 -4.54
CA GLU A 340 -3.09 -18.43 -3.46
C GLU A 340 -1.64 -17.98 -3.71
N GLU A 341 -1.26 -16.88 -3.08
CA GLU A 341 0.11 -16.37 -2.98
C GLU A 341 0.60 -16.52 -1.53
N LEU A 342 1.80 -17.08 -1.35
CA LEU A 342 2.46 -17.24 -0.07
C LEU A 342 3.76 -16.41 -0.04
N ASP A 343 3.85 -15.52 0.94
CA ASP A 343 5.01 -14.69 1.17
C ASP A 343 5.78 -15.19 2.40
N THR A 344 6.93 -15.83 2.16
CA THR A 344 7.73 -16.44 3.23
C THR A 344 8.25 -15.43 4.25
N LYS A 345 8.41 -14.16 3.86
CA LYS A 345 8.79 -13.07 4.78
C LYS A 345 7.67 -12.79 5.76
N GLU A 346 6.42 -12.74 5.28
CA GLU A 346 5.23 -12.52 6.11
C GLU A 346 4.89 -13.76 6.96
N ILE A 347 5.09 -14.97 6.44
CA ILE A 347 4.91 -16.24 7.17
C ILE A 347 5.93 -16.38 8.30
N HIS A 348 7.20 -16.02 8.08
CA HIS A 348 8.22 -16.01 9.12
C HIS A 348 7.86 -15.05 10.27
N LEU A 349 7.30 -13.88 9.96
CA LEU A 349 6.82 -12.94 10.97
C LEU A 349 5.70 -13.50 11.83
N ALA A 350 4.79 -14.30 11.26
CA ALA A 350 3.77 -15.01 12.03
C ALA A 350 4.40 -16.02 13.01
N TRP A 351 5.42 -16.75 12.59
CA TRP A 351 6.11 -17.71 13.46
C TRP A 351 6.89 -17.03 14.59
N LYS A 352 7.65 -15.97 14.29
CA LYS A 352 8.45 -15.25 15.31
C LYS A 352 7.66 -14.26 16.16
N GLU A 353 6.36 -14.08 15.90
CA GLU A 353 5.51 -13.07 16.52
C GLU A 353 6.14 -11.66 16.46
N SER A 354 6.72 -11.32 15.29
CA SER A 354 7.52 -10.11 15.07
C SER A 354 6.88 -9.19 14.02
N ASP A 355 7.23 -7.91 14.05
CA ASP A 355 6.89 -6.91 13.03
C ASP A 355 8.09 -6.46 12.18
N GLN A 356 9.27 -6.99 12.45
CA GLN A 356 10.51 -6.66 11.74
C GLN A 356 10.83 -7.73 10.69
N GLY A 357 10.52 -7.43 9.43
CA GLY A 357 10.83 -8.30 8.29
C GLY A 357 12.31 -8.68 8.25
N LYS A 358 12.59 -9.93 7.96
CA LYS A 358 13.95 -10.47 7.85
C LYS A 358 14.29 -10.80 6.40
N SER A 359 15.58 -10.83 6.08
CA SER A 359 16.08 -11.36 4.80
C SER A 359 15.98 -12.89 4.78
N LEU A 360 16.01 -13.48 3.59
CA LEU A 360 16.03 -14.94 3.41
C LEU A 360 17.15 -15.60 4.23
N ALA A 361 18.37 -15.08 4.14
CA ALA A 361 19.52 -15.55 4.93
C ALA A 361 19.22 -15.58 6.44
N SER A 362 18.55 -14.55 6.97
CA SER A 362 18.22 -14.53 8.39
C SER A 362 17.05 -15.46 8.76
N VAL A 363 16.13 -15.72 7.84
CA VAL A 363 15.07 -16.74 8.05
C VAL A 363 15.69 -18.14 8.10
N LEU A 364 16.60 -18.45 7.18
CA LEU A 364 17.34 -19.72 7.15
C LEU A 364 18.16 -19.93 8.43
N ASN A 365 18.84 -18.88 8.90
CA ASN A 365 19.58 -18.91 10.17
C ASN A 365 18.67 -19.17 11.38
N ASP A 366 17.48 -18.56 11.44
CA ASP A 366 16.51 -18.80 12.51
C ASP A 366 16.01 -20.27 12.50
N LEU A 367 15.96 -20.91 11.34
CA LEU A 367 15.59 -22.31 11.15
C LEU A 367 16.78 -23.29 11.29
N CYS A 368 17.99 -22.76 11.47
CA CYS A 368 19.25 -23.53 11.43
C CYS A 368 19.44 -24.30 10.11
N ILE A 369 18.96 -23.76 8.99
CA ILE A 369 19.20 -24.32 7.65
C ILE A 369 20.50 -23.73 7.10
N HIS A 370 21.44 -24.58 6.71
CA HIS A 370 22.69 -24.13 6.09
C HIS A 370 22.45 -23.71 4.64
N SER A 371 22.98 -22.56 4.27
CA SER A 371 22.92 -22.01 2.91
C SER A 371 24.28 -21.48 2.44
N LYS A 372 24.47 -21.52 1.12
CA LYS A 372 25.61 -20.95 0.40
C LYS A 372 25.12 -20.42 -0.96
N HIS A 373 25.92 -19.56 -1.60
CA HIS A 373 25.62 -19.00 -2.91
C HIS A 373 24.21 -18.37 -3.02
N LEU A 374 23.77 -17.68 -1.96
CA LEU A 374 22.63 -16.77 -2.02
C LEU A 374 22.95 -15.65 -3.04
N HIS A 375 21.93 -14.99 -3.59
CA HIS A 375 22.03 -14.11 -4.76
C HIS A 375 22.37 -14.85 -6.05
N ASN A 376 21.92 -16.10 -6.10
CA ASN A 376 21.68 -16.88 -7.31
C ASN A 376 20.19 -17.20 -7.27
N ALA A 377 19.41 -16.66 -8.21
CA ALA A 377 17.96 -16.72 -8.12
C ALA A 377 17.44 -18.16 -8.00
N GLY A 378 18.07 -19.11 -8.70
CA GLY A 378 17.74 -20.54 -8.61
C GLY A 378 17.95 -21.13 -7.21
N ASN A 379 19.06 -20.80 -6.55
CA ASN A 379 19.31 -21.21 -5.17
C ASN A 379 18.34 -20.54 -4.20
N ASP A 380 18.09 -19.24 -4.38
CA ASP A 380 17.21 -18.45 -3.52
C ASP A 380 15.76 -18.95 -3.57
N ALA A 381 15.27 -19.36 -4.75
CA ALA A 381 13.97 -20.01 -4.89
C ALA A 381 13.90 -21.35 -4.11
N VAL A 382 14.95 -22.18 -4.19
CA VAL A 382 15.01 -23.45 -3.43
C VAL A 382 15.06 -23.19 -1.93
N TYR A 383 15.93 -22.29 -1.48
CA TYR A 383 16.04 -21.94 -0.07
C TYR A 383 14.77 -21.27 0.46
N THR A 384 14.04 -20.52 -0.37
CA THR A 384 12.74 -19.95 -0.03
C THR A 384 11.70 -21.04 0.21
N LEU A 385 11.62 -22.07 -0.64
CA LEU A 385 10.76 -23.24 -0.37
C LEU A 385 11.20 -23.99 0.90
N ARG A 386 12.50 -24.22 1.09
CA ARG A 386 13.00 -24.85 2.33
C ARG A 386 12.63 -24.06 3.58
N ALA A 387 12.70 -22.73 3.50
CA ALA A 387 12.26 -21.83 4.56
C ALA A 387 10.75 -21.96 4.80
N LEU A 388 9.92 -21.96 3.75
CA LEU A 388 8.47 -22.17 3.86
C LEU A 388 8.13 -23.46 4.61
N LEU A 389 8.74 -24.59 4.18
CA LEU A 389 8.56 -25.90 4.82
C LEU A 389 9.00 -25.87 6.28
N GLY A 390 10.20 -25.33 6.53
CA GLY A 390 10.79 -25.22 7.86
C GLY A 390 9.89 -24.42 8.81
N VAL A 391 9.45 -23.22 8.42
CA VAL A 391 8.57 -22.39 9.27
C VAL A 391 7.24 -23.09 9.57
N ALA A 392 6.63 -23.73 8.57
CA ALA A 392 5.35 -24.43 8.75
C ALA A 392 5.45 -25.57 9.78
N ILE A 393 6.53 -26.36 9.72
CA ILE A 393 6.81 -27.46 10.64
C ILE A 393 7.21 -26.95 12.02
N GLU A 394 8.15 -26.00 12.08
CA GLU A 394 8.71 -25.50 13.34
C GLU A 394 7.68 -24.78 14.18
N GLN A 395 6.72 -24.06 13.57
CA GLN A 395 5.65 -23.43 14.34
C GLN A 395 4.74 -24.46 15.04
N ILE A 396 4.48 -25.62 14.42
CA ILE A 396 3.72 -26.71 15.05
C ILE A 396 4.53 -27.30 16.19
N ARG A 397 5.82 -27.60 15.96
CA ARG A 397 6.74 -28.12 16.99
C ARG A 397 6.83 -27.18 18.19
N GLU A 398 7.00 -25.89 17.96
CA GLU A 398 7.07 -24.88 19.01
C GLU A 398 5.77 -24.80 19.82
N LYS A 399 4.61 -24.85 19.16
CA LYS A 399 3.31 -24.91 19.85
C LYS A 399 3.16 -26.17 20.70
N SER A 400 3.54 -27.33 20.18
CA SER A 400 3.50 -28.59 20.91
C SER A 400 4.43 -28.59 22.12
N ALA A 401 5.68 -28.11 21.97
CA ALA A 401 6.62 -27.97 23.08
C ALA A 401 6.08 -27.04 24.17
N LYS A 402 5.55 -25.86 23.79
CA LYS A 402 4.91 -24.92 24.73
C LYS A 402 3.73 -25.55 25.46
N ALA A 403 2.88 -26.30 24.77
CA ALA A 403 1.73 -26.98 25.38
C ALA A 403 2.15 -28.08 26.38
N ASN A 404 3.28 -28.74 26.11
CA ASN A 404 3.84 -29.78 26.98
C ASN A 404 4.76 -29.24 28.09
N GLY A 405 5.08 -27.94 28.09
CA GLY A 405 6.03 -27.34 29.02
C GLY A 405 7.50 -27.70 28.74
N GLU A 406 7.82 -28.06 27.50
CA GLU A 406 9.16 -28.43 27.04
C GLU A 406 9.91 -27.22 26.47
N GLU A 407 11.25 -27.22 26.56
CA GLU A 407 12.07 -26.21 25.91
C GLU A 407 12.05 -26.42 24.39
N TYR A 408 11.65 -25.38 23.65
CA TYR A 408 11.66 -25.42 22.19
C TYR A 408 13.04 -25.06 21.62
N ARG A 409 13.53 -25.89 20.69
CA ARG A 409 14.67 -25.60 19.81
C ARG A 409 14.37 -26.04 18.37
N PRO A 410 14.83 -25.29 17.35
CA PRO A 410 14.71 -25.71 15.95
C PRO A 410 15.26 -27.12 15.74
N ALA A 411 14.59 -27.95 14.94
CA ALA A 411 14.94 -29.37 14.80
C ALA A 411 16.35 -29.58 14.25
N LEU A 412 16.85 -28.60 13.50
CA LEU A 412 18.16 -28.65 12.84
C LEU A 412 19.31 -28.11 13.68
N PHE A 413 19.06 -27.64 14.90
CA PHE A 413 20.08 -26.99 15.74
C PHE A 413 21.33 -27.85 15.96
N ASP A 414 21.15 -29.16 16.22
CA ASP A 414 22.25 -30.12 16.46
C ASP A 414 22.45 -31.11 15.28
N VAL A 415 21.83 -30.86 14.13
CA VAL A 415 21.88 -31.76 12.97
C VAL A 415 23.03 -31.37 12.05
N LYS A 416 23.96 -32.29 11.81
CA LYS A 416 24.99 -32.11 10.79
C LYS A 416 24.35 -32.10 9.40
N GLN A 417 24.63 -31.05 8.63
CA GLN A 417 24.14 -30.88 7.26
C GLN A 417 25.29 -30.97 6.28
N GLU A 418 25.03 -31.57 5.11
CA GLU A 418 26.03 -31.72 4.03
C GLU A 418 26.44 -30.39 3.41
N THR A 419 25.55 -29.39 3.44
CA THR A 419 25.86 -28.04 2.98
C THR A 419 26.75 -27.34 4.01
N GLU A 420 27.97 -26.99 3.59
CA GLU A 420 28.84 -26.08 4.34
C GLU A 420 28.27 -24.65 4.29
N VAL A 421 28.24 -23.97 5.44
CA VAL A 421 27.78 -22.58 5.53
C VAL A 421 28.87 -21.68 5.00
N GLU A 422 28.53 -20.81 4.06
CA GLU A 422 29.44 -19.78 3.58
C GLU A 422 29.61 -18.71 4.68
N ASP A 423 30.86 -18.41 5.07
CA ASP A 423 31.13 -17.40 6.09
C ASP A 423 30.74 -16.02 5.55
N VAL A 424 29.63 -15.49 6.05
CA VAL A 424 29.07 -14.17 5.66
C VAL A 424 30.05 -13.02 5.98
N ASN A 425 31.07 -13.26 6.83
CA ASN A 425 32.17 -12.34 7.14
C ASN A 425 33.48 -12.69 6.43
N SER A 426 33.55 -13.74 5.60
CA SER A 426 34.72 -14.01 4.77
C SER A 426 34.77 -12.94 3.68
N GLY A 427 35.45 -11.83 4.00
CA GLY A 427 35.60 -10.70 3.12
C GLY A 427 36.21 -11.13 1.79
N TRP A 428 35.44 -10.93 0.71
CA TRP A 428 35.90 -10.97 -0.68
C TRP A 428 35.13 -9.95 -1.50
#